data_AF-A0A7J3F2J8-F1
#
_entry.id   AF-A0A7J3F2J8-F1
#
_cell.length_a   1.000
_cell.length_b   1.000
_cell.length_c   1.000
_cell.angle_alpha   90.00
_cell.angle_beta   90.00
_cell.angle_gamma   90.00
#
_symmetry.space_group_name_H-M   'P 1'
#
loop_
_entity.id
_entity.type
_entity.pdbx_description
1 polymer ?
#
loop_
_entity_poly.entity_id
_entity_poly.type
_entity_poly.pdbx_seq_one_letter_code
_entity_poly.pdbx_strand_id
1 'polypeptide(L)'
;MGGLKVYISDGLERKFREVAMRLFGYGKGSLSIASERAIELWLSHVSEVLEIAESIEDPVEAIYGMLSHVKRTGVELQHEAGQIRAKKTLGYRSNA
;
A
#
# COMPACT_ATOMS: atom_id res chain seq x y z
N MET A 1 -22.22 -8.77 17.24
CA MET A 1 -21.19 -8.57 16.18
C MET A 1 -21.90 -8.35 14.86
N GLY A 2 -21.40 -7.44 14.04
CA GLY A 2 -21.84 -7.30 12.64
C GLY A 2 -21.29 -8.44 11.77
N GLY A 3 -21.93 -8.71 10.64
CA GLY A 3 -21.47 -9.68 9.66
C GLY A 3 -21.09 -8.98 8.36
N LEU A 4 -19.96 -9.37 7.77
CA LEU A 4 -19.51 -8.89 6.46
C LEU A 4 -19.42 -10.08 5.50
N LYS A 5 -20.13 -10.01 4.36
CA LYS A 5 -20.01 -11.00 3.29
C LYS A 5 -18.99 -10.49 2.27
N VAL A 6 -17.88 -11.20 2.14
CA VAL A 6 -16.79 -10.85 1.20
C VAL A 6 -16.61 -11.99 0.21
N TYR A 7 -16.37 -11.64 -1.05
CA TYR A 7 -15.96 -12.59 -2.08
C TYR A 7 -14.50 -12.32 -2.42
N ILE A 8 -13.68 -13.36 -2.33
CA ILE A 8 -12.26 -13.36 -2.69
C ILE A 8 -11.98 -14.59 -3.56
N SER A 9 -10.85 -14.60 -4.27
CA SER A 9 -10.47 -15.75 -5.07
C SER A 9 -10.29 -17.01 -4.21
N ASP A 10 -10.70 -18.17 -4.71
CA ASP A 10 -10.63 -19.45 -4.01
C ASP A 10 -9.23 -19.78 -3.49
N GLY A 11 -8.19 -19.47 -4.27
CA GLY A 11 -6.80 -19.70 -3.85
C GLY A 11 -6.41 -18.90 -2.60
N LEU A 12 -6.87 -17.65 -2.51
CA LEU A 12 -6.63 -16.79 -1.36
C LEU A 12 -7.44 -17.24 -0.14
N GLU A 13 -8.72 -17.58 -0.35
CA GLU A 13 -9.60 -18.09 0.70
C GLU A 13 -9.01 -19.33 1.36
N ARG A 14 -8.59 -20.31 0.55
CA ARG A 14 -8.04 -21.56 1.05
C ARG A 14 -6.78 -21.32 1.88
N LYS A 15 -5.87 -20.48 1.38
CA LYS A 15 -4.63 -20.13 2.09
C LYS A 15 -4.93 -19.40 3.40
N PHE A 16 -5.86 -18.45 3.38
CA PHE A 16 -6.27 -17.72 4.57
C PHE A 16 -6.84 -18.65 5.63
N ARG A 17 -7.75 -19.55 5.24
CA ARG A 17 -8.35 -20.56 6.12
C ARG A 17 -7.32 -21.48 6.74
N GLU A 18 -6.40 -22.01 5.94
CA GLU A 18 -5.34 -22.90 6.41
C GLU A 18 -4.47 -22.20 7.47
N VAL A 19 -4.05 -20.97 7.23
CA VAL A 19 -3.24 -20.18 8.16
C VAL A 19 -4.01 -19.83 9.42
N ALA A 20 -5.27 -19.38 9.29
CA ALA A 20 -6.13 -19.05 10.41
C ALA A 20 -6.35 -20.26 11.33
N MET A 21 -6.58 -21.44 10.76
CA MET A 21 -6.76 -22.66 11.52
C MET A 21 -5.47 -23.14 12.18
N ARG A 22 -4.31 -22.99 11.52
CA ARG A 22 -3.02 -23.30 12.13
C ARG A 22 -2.69 -22.40 13.32
N LEU A 23 -3.06 -21.13 13.26
CA LEU A 23 -2.77 -20.14 14.30
C LEU A 23 -3.77 -20.19 15.47
N PHE A 24 -5.06 -20.32 15.17
CA PHE A 24 -6.14 -20.16 16.16
C PHE A 24 -6.89 -21.46 16.44
N GLY A 25 -6.48 -22.56 15.82
CA GLY A 25 -7.09 -23.87 15.96
C GLY A 25 -8.20 -24.17 14.97
N TYR A 26 -8.63 -25.43 14.95
CA TYR A 26 -9.62 -25.97 14.01
C TYR A 26 -11.07 -25.83 14.51
N GLY A 27 -11.29 -25.09 15.60
CA GLY A 27 -12.61 -24.84 16.19
C GLY A 27 -13.40 -23.72 15.50
N LYS A 28 -14.61 -23.48 16.01
CA LYS A 28 -15.43 -22.34 15.58
C LYS A 28 -14.73 -21.03 15.96
N GLY A 29 -14.72 -20.08 15.03
CA GLY A 29 -14.26 -18.71 15.28
C GLY A 29 -12.84 -18.37 14.81
N SER A 30 -12.02 -19.35 14.42
CA SER A 30 -10.65 -19.08 13.93
C SER A 30 -10.62 -18.14 12.71
N LEU A 31 -11.55 -18.32 11.78
CA LEU A 31 -11.73 -17.41 10.65
C LEU A 31 -12.18 -16.02 11.07
N SER A 32 -13.07 -15.92 12.06
CA SER A 32 -13.56 -14.63 12.55
C SER A 32 -12.42 -13.84 13.21
N ILE A 33 -11.64 -14.49 14.08
CA ILE A 33 -10.47 -13.89 14.76
C ILE A 33 -9.43 -13.43 13.72
N ALA A 34 -9.12 -14.29 12.74
CA ALA A 34 -8.18 -13.95 11.68
C ALA A 34 -8.69 -12.78 10.83
N SER A 35 -10.00 -12.74 10.53
CA SER A 35 -10.61 -11.68 9.72
C SER A 35 -10.59 -10.35 10.47
N GLU A 36 -10.96 -10.35 11.74
CA GLU A 36 -10.95 -9.16 12.60
C GLU A 36 -9.55 -8.57 12.69
N ARG A 37 -8.53 -9.39 12.98
CA ARG A 37 -7.12 -8.93 13.00
C ARG A 37 -6.64 -8.41 11.65
N ALA A 38 -7.03 -9.04 10.54
CA ALA A 38 -6.64 -8.61 9.21
C ALA A 38 -7.29 -7.25 8.86
N ILE A 39 -8.55 -7.07 9.23
CA ILE A 39 -9.29 -5.81 9.03
C ILE A 39 -8.70 -4.71 9.91
N GLU A 40 -8.42 -4.97 11.19
CA GLU A 40 -7.76 -4.03 12.09
C GLU A 40 -6.40 -3.58 11.55
N LEU A 41 -5.58 -4.53 11.09
CA LEU A 41 -4.28 -4.22 10.51
C LEU A 41 -4.42 -3.38 9.24
N TRP A 42 -5.35 -3.74 8.34
CA TRP A 42 -5.62 -2.98 7.14
C TRP A 42 -6.08 -1.56 7.46
N LEU A 43 -7.02 -1.40 8.40
CA LEU A 43 -7.49 -0.08 8.85
C LEU A 43 -6.35 0.73 9.46
N SER A 44 -5.51 0.15 10.31
CA SER A 44 -4.37 0.87 10.89
C SER A 44 -3.40 1.42 9.83
N HIS A 45 -3.21 0.67 8.74
CA HIS A 45 -2.33 1.08 7.65
C HIS A 45 -2.98 2.16 6.76
N VAL A 46 -4.29 2.07 6.56
CA VAL A 46 -5.03 2.94 5.64
C VAL A 46 -5.50 4.23 6.31
N SER A 47 -5.87 4.18 7.60
CA SER A 47 -6.31 5.35 8.37
C SER A 47 -5.23 6.43 8.46
N GLU A 48 -3.96 6.06 8.65
CA GLU A 48 -2.86 7.05 8.65
C GLU A 48 -2.78 7.80 7.32
N VAL A 49 -2.89 7.08 6.20
CA VAL A 49 -2.85 7.68 4.86
C VAL A 49 -4.08 8.53 4.59
N LEU A 50 -5.27 8.07 4.99
CA LEU A 50 -6.51 8.82 4.81
C LEU A 50 -6.57 10.07 5.68
N GLU A 51 -6.19 9.98 6.96
CA GLU A 51 -6.14 11.15 7.86
C GLU A 51 -5.16 12.21 7.35
N ILE A 52 -3.99 11.81 6.86
CA ILE A 52 -3.05 12.72 6.23
C ILE A 52 -3.68 13.35 4.97
N ALA A 53 -4.28 12.54 4.10
CA ALA A 53 -4.91 13.05 2.88
C ALA A 53 -6.09 13.99 3.16
N GLU A 54 -6.92 13.70 4.16
CA GLU A 54 -8.08 14.51 4.56
C GLU A 54 -7.67 15.78 5.31
N SER A 55 -6.53 15.77 6.04
CA SER A 55 -6.01 16.95 6.74
C SER A 55 -5.33 17.97 5.84
N ILE A 56 -5.00 17.59 4.60
CA ILE A 56 -4.37 18.50 3.64
C ILE A 56 -5.46 19.17 2.79
N GLU A 57 -5.74 20.43 3.11
CA GLU A 57 -6.74 21.25 2.42
C GLU A 57 -6.42 21.44 0.92
N ASP A 58 -5.15 21.67 0.58
CA ASP A 58 -4.65 21.69 -0.81
C ASP A 58 -3.40 20.81 -0.95
N PRO A 59 -3.54 19.57 -1.47
CA PRO A 59 -2.41 18.65 -1.61
C PRO A 59 -1.42 19.09 -2.67
N VAL A 60 -1.84 19.88 -3.65
CA VAL A 60 -0.94 20.40 -4.69
C VAL A 60 -0.04 21.47 -4.07
N GLU A 61 -0.62 22.40 -3.32
CA GLU A 61 0.14 23.45 -2.64
C GLU A 61 1.07 22.89 -1.55
N ALA A 62 0.62 21.88 -0.81
CA ALA A 62 1.47 21.20 0.18
C ALA A 62 2.73 20.60 -0.47
N ILE A 63 2.59 19.95 -1.64
CA ILE A 63 3.73 19.41 -2.40
C ILE A 63 4.64 20.54 -2.88
N TYR A 64 4.09 21.65 -3.40
CA TYR A 64 4.90 22.81 -3.79
C TYR A 64 5.67 23.41 -2.61
N GLY A 65 5.04 23.55 -1.44
CA GLY A 65 5.67 24.02 -0.21
C GLY A 65 6.80 23.10 0.24
N MET A 66 6.58 21.78 0.25
CA MET A 66 7.62 20.78 0.56
C MET A 66 8.81 20.89 -0.38
N LEU A 67 8.58 21.12 -1.67
CA LEU A 67 9.63 21.22 -2.71
C LEU A 67 10.20 22.64 -2.88
N SER A 68 9.79 23.61 -2.06
CA SER A 68 10.23 25.02 -2.18
C SER A 68 11.75 25.22 -2.10
N HIS A 69 12.46 24.32 -1.43
CA HIS A 69 13.92 24.33 -1.31
C HIS A 69 14.64 23.78 -2.56
N VAL A 70 13.91 23.12 -3.47
CA VAL A 70 14.45 22.56 -4.70
C VAL A 70 14.52 23.66 -5.75
N LYS A 71 15.74 24.09 -6.07
CA LYS A 71 16.01 25.19 -7.03
C LYS A 71 15.88 24.77 -8.50
N ARG A 72 15.10 23.74 -8.80
CA ARG A 72 14.87 23.21 -10.14
C ARG A 72 13.38 23.22 -10.46
N THR A 73 13.05 23.57 -11.68
CA THR A 73 11.69 23.53 -12.20
C THR A 73 11.19 22.10 -12.36
N GLY A 74 9.87 21.92 -12.37
CA GLY A 74 9.26 20.61 -12.61
C GLY A 74 9.70 19.98 -13.95
N VAL A 75 9.92 20.79 -14.97
CA VAL A 75 10.39 20.34 -16.29
C VAL A 75 11.82 19.80 -16.20
N GLU A 76 12.73 20.50 -15.51
CA GLU A 76 14.11 20.04 -15.30
C GLU A 76 14.15 18.71 -14.52
N LEU A 77 13.32 18.59 -13.48
CA LEU A 77 13.20 17.35 -12.70
C LEU A 77 12.66 16.19 -13.55
N GLN A 78 11.74 16.45 -14.48
CA GLN A 78 11.24 15.43 -15.41
C GLN A 78 12.32 14.97 -16.40
N HIS A 79 13.14 15.89 -16.93
CA HIS A 79 14.28 15.53 -17.78
C HIS A 79 15.30 14.67 -17.04
N GLU A 80 15.64 15.05 -15.81
CA GLU A 80 16.55 14.28 -14.95
C GLU A 80 15.99 12.88 -14.65
N ALA A 81 14.71 12.77 -14.30
CA ALA A 81 14.04 11.49 -14.10
C ALA A 81 14.10 10.61 -15.36
N GLY A 82 13.96 11.21 -16.54
CA GLY A 82 14.14 10.53 -17.83
C GLY A 82 15.54 9.94 -18.00
N GLN A 83 16.58 10.72 -17.70
CA GLN A 83 17.97 10.26 -17.77
C GLN A 83 18.28 9.13 -16.79
N ILE A 84 17.77 9.22 -15.56
CA ILE A 84 17.94 8.17 -14.54
C ILE A 84 17.32 6.86 -15.01
N ARG A 85 16.09 6.90 -15.54
CA ARG A 85 15.41 5.71 -16.08
C ARG A 85 16.18 5.09 -17.24
N ALA A 86 16.65 5.90 -18.19
CA ALA A 86 17.43 5.44 -19.33
C ALA A 86 18.75 4.77 -18.90
N LYS A 87 19.48 5.37 -17.95
CA LYS A 87 20.70 4.77 -17.37
C LYS A 87 20.41 3.43 -16.70
N LYS A 88 19.30 3.33 -15.95
CA LYS A 88 18.90 2.10 -15.28
C LYS A 88 18.62 0.98 -16.29
N THR A 89 17.90 1.26 -17.38
CA THR A 89 17.63 0.29 -18.45
C THR A 89 18.91 -0.17 -19.17
N LEU A 90 19.87 0.72 -19.41
CA LEU A 90 21.17 0.38 -19.99
C LEU A 90 22.03 -0.49 -19.06
N GLY A 91 21.97 -0.25 -17.75
CA GLY A 91 22.63 -1.08 -16.74
C GLY A 91 22.08 -2.51 -16.68
N TYR A 92 20.78 -2.71 -16.90
CA TYR A 92 20.19 -4.05 -17.02
C TYR A 92 20.62 -4.78 -18.30
N ARG A 93 20.81 -4.05 -19.41
CA ARG A 93 21.28 -4.61 -20.69
C ARG A 93 22.77 -4.97 -20.71
N SER A 94 23.58 -4.39 -19.82
CA SER A 94 25.03 -4.67 -19.76
C SER A 94 25.37 -5.82 -18.80
N ASN A 95 24.42 -6.28 -18.00
CA ASN A 95 24.54 -7.39 -17.03
C ASN A 95 23.69 -8.62 -17.41
N ALA A 96 23.16 -8.66 -18.63
CA ALA A 96 22.43 -9.79 -19.21
C ALA A 96 23.21 -10.33 -20.42
#